data_AF-A0A955EK01-F1
#
_entry.id   AF-A0A955EK01-F1
#
_cell.length_a   1.000
_cell.length_b   1.000
_cell.length_c   1.000
_cell.angle_alpha   90.00
_cell.angle_beta   90.00
_cell.angle_gamma   90.00
#
_symmetry.space_group_name_H-M   'P 1'
#
loop_
_entity.id
_entity.type
_entity.pdbx_description
1 polymer ?
#
loop_
_entity_poly.entity_id
_entity_poly.type
_entity_poly.pdbx_seq_one_letter_code
_entity_poly.pdbx_strand_id
1 'polypeptide(L)'
;DNGDGTGRKRTVAAGREKAEAVLDELDAICGLRHVRVLHLNDSKGARGSRLDRHQHIGKGNVGIGAFAAFLNRPGLAGVPCIMETPKEENERGVPMDTVNGRRLRRLAQERAVC
;
A
#
# COMPACT_ATOMS: atom_id res chain seq x y z
N ASP A 1 17.16 16.51 -17.64
CA ASP A 1 15.96 17.35 -17.53
C ASP A 1 15.33 17.12 -16.16
N ASN A 2 15.17 18.18 -15.38
CA ASN A 2 14.86 18.14 -13.94
C ASN A 2 13.35 18.01 -13.73
N GLY A 3 12.83 16.78 -13.68
CA GLY A 3 11.43 16.49 -13.39
C GLY A 3 11.07 16.83 -11.94
N ASP A 4 10.09 17.72 -11.76
CA ASP A 4 9.67 18.23 -10.45
C ASP A 4 9.26 17.09 -9.49
N GLY A 5 9.86 17.08 -8.29
CA GLY A 5 9.51 16.14 -7.21
C GLY A 5 8.24 16.53 -6.44
N THR A 6 7.58 17.63 -6.82
CA THR A 6 6.43 18.21 -6.11
C THR A 6 5.11 17.54 -6.48
N GLY A 7 4.91 17.17 -7.74
CA GLY A 7 3.71 16.46 -8.22
C GLY A 7 3.57 15.06 -7.63
N ARG A 8 4.67 14.32 -7.51
CA ARG A 8 4.70 12.96 -6.94
C ARG A 8 4.41 12.96 -5.43
N LYS A 9 4.86 13.95 -4.67
CA LYS A 9 4.55 14.05 -3.23
C LYS A 9 3.06 14.33 -2.99
N ARG A 10 2.44 15.18 -3.81
CA ARG A 10 1.00 15.50 -3.71
C ARG A 10 0.11 14.27 -3.95
N THR A 11 0.44 13.43 -4.93
CA THR A 11 -0.37 12.23 -5.22
C THR A 11 -0.25 11.16 -4.12
N VAL A 12 0.91 11.07 -3.45
CA VAL A 12 1.08 10.20 -2.28
C VAL A 12 0.23 10.67 -1.11
N ALA A 13 0.25 11.96 -0.80
CA ALA A 13 -0.56 12.53 0.28
C ALA A 13 -2.07 12.34 0.02
N ALA A 14 -2.54 12.65 -1.20
CA ALA A 14 -3.94 12.48 -1.58
C ALA A 14 -4.38 10.99 -1.57
N GLY A 15 -3.51 10.07 -1.97
CA GLY A 15 -3.77 8.63 -1.89
C GLY A 15 -3.86 8.13 -0.44
N ARG A 16 -3.03 8.70 0.44
CA ARG A 16 -3.04 8.39 1.88
C ARG A 16 -4.33 8.85 2.55
N GLU A 17 -4.73 10.10 2.34
CA GLU A 17 -5.95 10.68 2.89
C GLU A 17 -7.20 9.84 2.55
N LYS A 18 -7.34 9.46 1.26
CA LYS A 18 -8.45 8.60 0.82
C LYS A 18 -8.44 7.23 1.49
N ALA A 19 -7.27 6.65 1.71
CA ALA A 19 -7.15 5.37 2.38
C ALA A 19 -7.43 5.45 3.88
N GLU A 20 -7.07 6.56 4.54
CA GLU A 20 -7.45 6.82 5.93
C GLU A 20 -8.97 6.92 6.08
N ALA A 21 -9.67 7.60 5.17
CA ALA A 21 -11.14 7.64 5.15
C ALA A 21 -11.77 6.25 5.01
N VAL A 22 -11.21 5.37 4.15
CA VAL A 22 -11.67 3.97 4.01
C VAL A 22 -11.44 3.17 5.31
N LEU A 23 -10.30 3.39 5.98
CA LEU A 23 -10.02 2.74 7.26
C LEU A 23 -10.98 3.19 8.36
N ASP A 24 -11.33 4.46 8.40
CA ASP A 24 -12.31 5.00 9.34
C ASP A 24 -13.71 4.44 9.08
N GLU A 25 -14.13 4.34 7.82
CA GLU A 25 -15.39 3.71 7.43
C GLU A 25 -15.41 2.21 7.81
N LEU A 26 -14.34 1.48 7.53
CA LEU A 26 -14.21 0.07 7.91
C LEU A 26 -14.27 -0.12 9.43
N ASP A 27 -13.62 0.76 10.19
CA ASP A 27 -13.65 0.71 11.66
C ASP A 27 -15.04 1.01 12.21
N ALA A 28 -15.74 2.00 11.64
CA ALA A 28 -17.09 2.35 12.05
C ALA A 28 -18.11 1.23 11.78
N ILE A 29 -18.01 0.55 10.63
CA ILE A 29 -18.97 -0.47 10.21
C ILE A 29 -18.64 -1.83 10.82
N CYS A 30 -17.38 -2.27 10.70
CA CYS A 30 -16.95 -3.61 11.07
C CYS A 30 -16.12 -3.62 12.35
N GLY A 31 -15.33 -2.57 12.61
CA GLY A 31 -14.35 -2.53 13.69
C GLY A 31 -13.03 -3.22 13.30
N LEU A 32 -11.93 -2.48 13.32
CA LEU A 32 -10.60 -2.99 12.93
C LEU A 32 -10.12 -4.13 13.84
N ARG A 33 -10.64 -4.22 15.07
CA ARG A 33 -10.39 -5.32 16.00
C ARG A 33 -10.77 -6.71 15.46
N HIS A 34 -11.56 -6.79 14.39
CA HIS A 34 -11.94 -8.05 13.74
C HIS A 34 -11.09 -8.39 12.52
N VAL A 35 -10.24 -7.48 12.07
CA VAL A 35 -9.29 -7.74 10.99
C VAL A 35 -8.20 -8.67 11.52
N ARG A 36 -7.99 -9.79 10.85
CA ARG A 36 -7.00 -10.82 11.24
C ARG A 36 -5.82 -10.93 10.28
N VAL A 37 -5.98 -10.41 9.06
CA VAL A 37 -4.96 -10.42 8.02
C VAL A 37 -5.20 -9.26 7.06
N LEU A 38 -4.13 -8.73 6.49
CA LEU A 38 -4.17 -7.77 5.40
C LEU A 38 -3.52 -8.38 4.15
N HIS A 39 -4.24 -8.38 3.04
CA HIS A 39 -3.65 -8.70 1.74
C HIS A 39 -3.25 -7.38 1.08
N LEU A 40 -1.94 -7.11 1.05
CA LEU A 40 -1.41 -5.84 0.55
C LEU A 40 -0.97 -5.99 -0.90
N ASN A 41 -1.93 -5.80 -1.80
CA ASN A 41 -1.74 -5.89 -3.24
C ASN A 41 -2.06 -4.56 -3.92
N ASP A 42 -1.23 -4.12 -4.87
CA ASP A 42 -1.62 -3.01 -5.75
C ASP A 42 -2.50 -3.58 -6.87
N SER A 43 -3.17 -2.72 -7.64
CA SER A 43 -4.10 -3.16 -8.69
C SER A 43 -3.68 -2.69 -10.07
N LYS A 44 -3.74 -3.59 -11.06
CA LYS A 44 -3.65 -3.21 -12.49
C LYS A 44 -4.94 -2.54 -12.98
N GLY A 45 -6.08 -2.87 -12.35
CA GLY A 45 -7.39 -2.35 -12.73
C GLY A 45 -7.65 -0.94 -12.20
N ALA A 46 -8.45 -0.16 -12.93
CA ALA A 46 -8.94 1.12 -12.43
C ALA A 46 -9.98 0.90 -11.31
N ARG A 47 -10.21 1.93 -10.48
CA ARG A 47 -11.23 1.89 -9.43
C ARG A 47 -12.60 1.56 -10.03
N GLY A 48 -13.30 0.57 -9.46
CA GLY A 48 -14.62 0.14 -9.92
C GLY A 48 -14.61 -0.80 -11.14
N SER A 49 -13.44 -1.15 -11.69
CA SER A 49 -13.34 -2.05 -12.85
C SER A 49 -13.76 -3.51 -12.58
N ARG A 50 -13.84 -3.92 -11.31
CA ARG A 50 -14.06 -5.31 -10.87
C ARG A 50 -13.00 -6.29 -11.39
N LEU A 51 -11.86 -5.79 -11.86
CA LEU A 51 -10.75 -6.61 -12.32
C LEU A 51 -9.84 -6.97 -11.14
N ASP A 52 -9.83 -8.25 -10.78
CA ASP A 52 -8.97 -8.79 -9.73
C ASP A 52 -7.58 -9.18 -10.31
N ARG A 53 -6.80 -8.16 -10.68
CA ARG A 53 -5.43 -8.35 -11.18
C ARG A 53 -4.43 -7.55 -10.35
N HIS A 54 -3.64 -8.28 -9.56
CA HIS A 54 -2.63 -7.69 -8.69
C HIS A 54 -1.45 -7.09 -9.47
N GLN A 55 -0.87 -6.06 -8.86
CA GLN A 55 0.30 -5.35 -9.30
C GLN A 55 1.29 -5.19 -8.14
N HIS A 56 2.57 -5.00 -8.46
CA HIS A 56 3.59 -4.72 -7.46
C HIS A 56 3.35 -3.38 -6.75
N ILE A 57 3.83 -3.29 -5.51
CA ILE A 57 3.56 -2.19 -4.59
C ILE A 57 3.97 -0.83 -5.17
N GLY A 58 2.98 0.05 -5.39
CA GLY A 58 3.19 1.39 -5.94
C GLY A 58 3.45 1.43 -7.44
N LYS A 59 3.17 0.33 -8.17
CA LYS A 59 3.19 0.27 -9.64
C LYS A 59 1.78 0.18 -10.24
N GLY A 60 0.73 0.18 -9.41
CA GLY A 60 -0.67 0.10 -9.84
C GLY A 60 -1.48 1.34 -9.47
N ASN A 61 -2.80 1.17 -9.52
CA ASN A 61 -3.79 2.25 -9.33
C ASN A 61 -4.18 2.50 -7.87
N VAL A 62 -3.80 1.62 -6.92
CA VAL A 62 -4.00 1.87 -5.49
C VAL A 62 -2.99 2.90 -5.00
N GLY A 63 -1.74 2.76 -5.44
CA GLY A 63 -0.68 3.73 -5.20
C GLY A 63 -0.10 3.68 -3.77
N ILE A 64 1.11 4.22 -3.63
CA ILE A 64 1.95 4.02 -2.44
C ILE A 64 1.39 4.67 -1.16
N GLY A 65 0.64 5.77 -1.29
CA GLY A 65 0.07 6.49 -0.15
C GLY A 65 -0.94 5.65 0.64
N ALA A 66 -1.72 4.81 -0.05
CA ALA A 66 -2.67 3.93 0.59
C ALA A 66 -1.98 2.86 1.45
N PHE A 67 -0.92 2.22 0.94
CA PHE A 67 -0.13 1.26 1.73
C PHE A 67 0.45 1.92 2.99
N ALA A 68 0.92 3.17 2.89
CA ALA A 68 1.41 3.90 4.05
C ALA A 68 0.30 4.13 5.09
N ALA A 69 -0.94 4.45 4.68
CA ALA A 69 -2.07 4.59 5.60
C ALA A 69 -2.36 3.28 6.36
N PHE A 70 -2.51 2.17 5.63
CA PHE A 70 -2.83 0.86 6.20
C PHE A 70 -1.74 0.36 7.16
N LEU A 71 -0.47 0.40 6.73
CA LEU A 71 0.65 -0.08 7.54
C LEU A 71 0.88 0.73 8.82
N ASN A 72 0.44 1.99 8.84
CA ASN A 72 0.66 2.90 9.98
C ASN A 72 -0.60 3.13 10.82
N ARG A 73 -1.71 2.40 10.58
CA ARG A 73 -2.93 2.49 11.37
C ARG A 73 -2.75 1.77 12.72
N PRO A 74 -2.85 2.46 13.87
CA PRO A 74 -2.65 1.82 15.17
C PRO A 74 -3.56 0.61 15.42
N GLY A 75 -4.82 0.68 14.99
CA GLY A 75 -5.78 -0.42 15.11
C GLY A 75 -5.47 -1.67 14.28
N LEU A 76 -4.47 -1.61 13.40
CA LEU A 76 -3.97 -2.75 12.61
C LEU A 76 -2.54 -3.15 13.01
N ALA A 77 -1.98 -2.57 14.06
CA ALA A 77 -0.66 -2.93 14.55
C ALA A 77 -0.60 -4.42 14.92
N GLY A 78 0.43 -5.12 14.41
CA GLY A 78 0.60 -6.55 14.63
C GLY A 78 -0.25 -7.46 13.74
N VAL A 79 -1.16 -6.92 12.92
CA VAL A 79 -1.92 -7.72 11.96
C VAL A 79 -0.97 -8.24 10.86
N PRO A 80 -0.94 -9.57 10.61
CA PRO A 80 -0.13 -10.16 9.54
C PRO A 80 -0.49 -9.57 8.17
N CYS A 81 0.55 -9.27 7.37
CA CYS A 81 0.40 -8.79 6.00
C CYS A 81 0.90 -9.83 5.00
N ILE A 82 0.09 -10.14 3.99
CA ILE A 82 0.39 -11.10 2.91
C ILE A 82 0.51 -10.32 1.60
N MET A 83 1.53 -10.65 0.80
CA MET A 83 1.70 -10.14 -0.56
C MET A 83 1.44 -11.25 -1.58
N GLU A 84 0.53 -11.00 -2.51
CA GLU A 84 0.13 -11.92 -3.57
C GLU A 84 0.41 -11.29 -4.95
N THR A 85 1.56 -10.61 -5.04
CA THR A 85 2.01 -9.95 -6.27
C THR A 85 2.62 -10.96 -7.26
N PRO A 86 2.70 -10.63 -8.58
CA PRO A 86 3.35 -11.47 -9.56
C PRO A 86 4.77 -11.92 -9.14
N LYS A 87 5.16 -13.14 -9.51
CA LYS A 87 6.46 -13.74 -9.17
C LYS A 87 7.45 -13.52 -10.31
N GLU A 88 8.01 -12.32 -10.32
CA GLU A 88 8.93 -11.83 -11.35
C GLU A 88 10.22 -11.30 -10.71
N GLU A 89 11.21 -10.98 -11.54
CA GLU A 89 12.43 -10.27 -11.16
C GLU A 89 12.44 -8.86 -11.74
N ASN A 90 13.17 -7.94 -11.10
CA ASN A 90 13.45 -6.64 -11.70
C ASN A 90 14.58 -6.72 -12.73
N GLU A 91 14.90 -5.60 -13.39
CA GLU A 91 15.98 -5.48 -14.39
C GLU A 91 17.37 -5.91 -13.90
N ARG A 92 17.56 -6.03 -12.57
CA ARG A 92 18.80 -6.46 -11.93
C ARG A 92 18.77 -7.91 -11.44
N GLY A 93 17.77 -8.69 -11.85
CA GLY A 93 17.60 -10.08 -11.40
C GLY A 93 17.21 -10.22 -9.93
N VAL A 94 16.68 -9.16 -9.30
CA VAL A 94 16.22 -9.24 -7.90
C VAL A 94 14.74 -9.63 -7.87
N PRO A 95 14.34 -10.68 -7.13
CA PRO A 95 12.94 -11.05 -7.00
C PRO A 95 12.07 -9.90 -6.51
N MET A 96 10.94 -9.67 -7.18
CA MET A 96 10.03 -8.57 -6.88
C MET A 96 9.43 -8.66 -5.47
N ASP A 97 9.29 -9.86 -4.92
CA ASP A 97 8.91 -10.06 -3.51
C ASP A 97 9.90 -9.36 -2.55
N THR A 98 11.20 -9.44 -2.83
CA THR A 98 12.25 -8.76 -2.05
C THR A 98 12.11 -7.24 -2.17
N VAL A 99 11.88 -6.75 -3.40
CA VAL A 99 11.71 -5.32 -3.68
C VAL A 99 10.48 -4.75 -2.98
N ASN A 100 9.35 -5.44 -3.10
CA ASN A 100 8.07 -5.07 -2.50
C ASN A 100 8.13 -5.13 -0.97
N GLY A 101 8.69 -6.20 -0.41
CA GLY A 101 8.86 -6.36 1.03
C GLY A 101 9.74 -5.26 1.64
N ARG A 102 10.85 -4.90 1.00
CA ARG A 102 11.69 -3.76 1.43
C ARG A 102 10.93 -2.44 1.39
N ARG A 103 10.12 -2.23 0.36
CA ARG A 103 9.30 -1.02 0.22
C ARG A 103 8.25 -0.91 1.32
N LEU A 104 7.48 -1.98 1.58
CA LEU A 104 6.48 -2.00 2.66
C LEU A 104 7.14 -1.80 4.04
N ARG A 105 8.28 -2.45 4.31
CA ARG A 105 9.04 -2.24 5.55
C ARG A 105 9.44 -0.78 5.75
N ARG A 106 9.91 -0.11 4.69
CA ARG A 106 10.24 1.32 4.74
C ARG A 106 9.01 2.16 5.10
N LEU A 107 7.86 1.93 4.46
CA LEU A 107 6.63 2.68 4.75
C LEU A 107 6.14 2.46 6.19
N ALA A 108 6.26 1.25 6.72
CA ALA A 108 5.89 0.94 8.10
C ALA A 108 6.81 1.62 9.14
N GLN A 109 8.04 1.95 8.76
CA GLN A 109 9.00 2.64 9.62
C GLN A 109 8.85 4.16 9.61
N GLU A 110 8.08 4.74 8.68
CA GLU A 110 7.91 6.20 8.57
C GLU A 110 7.22 6.83 9.80
N ARG A 111 6.52 6.06 10.64
CA ARG A 111 6.01 6.51 11.95
C ARG A 111 6.98 6.30 13.12
N ALA A 112 7.95 5.41 13.00
CA ALA A 112 8.81 5.01 14.13
C ALA A 112 9.89 6.06 14.46
N VAL A 113 9.95 7.15 13.71
CA VAL A 113 10.98 8.21 13.79
C VAL A 113 10.40 9.54 14.29
N CYS A 114 9.14 9.55 14.77
CA CYS A 114 8.48 10.74 15.31
C CYS A 114 8.29 10.62 16.83
#